data_AF-A0A3S7SZN1-F1
#
_entry.id   AF-A0A3S7SZN1-F1
#
_cell.length_a   1.000
_cell.length_b   1.000
_cell.length_c   1.000
_cell.angle_alpha   90.00
_cell.angle_beta   90.00
_cell.angle_gamma   90.00
#
_symmetry.space_group_name_H-M   'P 1'
#
loop_
_entity.id
_entity.type
_entity.pdbx_description
1 polymer ?
#
loop_
_entity_poly.entity_id
_entity_poly.type
_entity_poly.pdbx_seq_one_letter_code
_entity_poly.pdbx_strand_id
1 'polypeptide(L)'
;MDGSFLTTNVLLDSRHINLLYSQTVDFSTASGDPSSFMRLSIRQEFPTDVIRGEAALKGYDLIYGNKKHHEIYTCGAKLTNVRAEGAALIGDLGLKLNNNKGNNYISPSKSSAEVLFIAVCE
;
A
#
# COMPACT_ATOMS: atom_id res chain seq x y z
N MET A 1 26.09 -0.63 0.81
CA MET A 1 25.23 -1.68 1.39
C MET A 1 24.29 -2.08 0.27
N ASP A 2 24.66 -3.11 -0.49
CA ASP A 2 23.86 -3.61 -1.60
C ASP A 2 22.82 -4.59 -1.04
N GLY A 3 21.57 -4.16 -1.05
CA GLY A 3 20.43 -5.01 -0.72
C GLY A 3 19.99 -5.79 -1.95
N SER A 4 20.56 -6.97 -2.15
CA SER A 4 20.09 -7.89 -3.19
C SER A 4 18.71 -8.42 -2.82
N PHE A 5 17.66 -7.96 -3.52
CA PHE A 5 16.32 -8.53 -3.44
C PHE A 5 16.30 -9.85 -4.21
N LEU A 6 15.93 -10.94 -3.53
CA LEU A 6 15.72 -12.25 -4.13
C LEU A 6 14.36 -12.27 -4.85
N THR A 7 14.37 -12.15 -6.17
CA THR A 7 13.24 -12.50 -7.03
C THR A 7 13.14 -14.03 -7.11
N THR A 8 12.12 -14.61 -6.49
CA THR A 8 11.84 -16.05 -6.64
C THR A 8 11.02 -16.25 -7.91
N ASN A 9 11.65 -16.74 -8.98
CA ASN A 9 10.98 -17.11 -10.21
C ASN A 9 10.20 -18.42 -10.01
N VAL A 10 8.87 -18.34 -10.02
CA VAL A 10 8.00 -19.52 -10.08
C VAL A 10 7.64 -19.77 -11.54
N LEU A 11 8.26 -20.80 -12.13
CA LEU A 11 8.04 -21.30 -13.49
C LEU A 11 6.57 -21.70 -13.72
N LEU A 12 5.84 -21.06 -14.64
CA LEU A 12 4.58 -21.56 -15.21
C LEU A 12 4.31 -20.94 -16.60
N ASP A 13 4.27 -21.81 -17.62
CA ASP A 13 3.91 -21.58 -19.03
C ASP A 13 4.75 -20.52 -19.79
N SER A 14 5.35 -20.91 -20.91
CA SER A 14 6.51 -20.25 -21.54
C SER A 14 6.19 -18.93 -22.28
N ARG A 15 5.15 -18.20 -21.88
CA ARG A 15 4.71 -16.93 -22.49
C ARG A 15 4.30 -15.86 -21.49
N HIS A 16 4.25 -16.14 -20.19
CA HIS A 16 3.87 -15.15 -19.20
C HIS A 16 4.74 -15.26 -17.96
N ILE A 17 5.07 -14.11 -17.35
CA ILE A 17 5.93 -14.05 -16.17
C ILE A 17 5.10 -13.63 -14.97
N ASN A 18 5.12 -14.46 -13.92
CA ASN A 18 4.54 -14.10 -12.62
C ASN A 18 5.55 -13.27 -11.82
N LEU A 19 5.20 -12.04 -11.49
CA LEU A 19 6.05 -11.11 -10.75
C LEU A 19 5.39 -10.74 -9.41
N LEU A 20 6.19 -10.78 -8.35
CA LEU A 20 5.82 -10.40 -7.00
C LEU A 20 6.70 -9.22 -6.57
N TYR A 21 6.07 -8.12 -6.17
CA TYR A 21 6.80 -6.93 -5.72
C TYR A 21 6.22 -6.39 -4.42
N SER A 22 7.06 -6.19 -3.41
CA SER A 22 6.67 -5.61 -2.13
C SER A 22 7.16 -4.17 -2.05
N GLN A 23 6.26 -3.26 -1.72
CA GLN A 23 6.58 -1.84 -1.58
C GLN A 23 6.06 -1.31 -0.24
N THR A 24 6.90 -0.61 0.50
CA THR A 24 6.48 0.22 1.62
C THR A 24 6.19 1.63 1.11
N VAL A 25 5.01 2.15 1.42
CA VAL A 25 4.56 3.48 1.02
C VAL A 25 4.25 4.31 2.26
N ASP A 26 4.84 5.50 2.37
CA ASP A 26 4.47 6.47 3.40
C ASP A 26 3.29 7.33 2.97
N PHE A 27 2.61 7.93 3.95
CA PHE A 27 1.41 8.74 3.71
C PHE A 27 1.71 10.24 3.58
N SER A 28 2.96 10.66 3.34
CA SER A 28 3.34 12.08 3.31
C SER A 28 2.54 12.94 2.31
N THR A 29 2.11 12.34 1.20
CA THR A 29 1.31 12.97 0.14
C THR A 29 -0.18 12.62 0.20
N ALA A 30 -0.62 11.93 1.26
CA ALA A 30 -2.00 11.53 1.42
C ALA A 30 -2.92 12.75 1.63
N SER A 31 -4.14 12.64 1.09
CA SER A 31 -5.19 13.67 1.21
C SER A 31 -6.41 13.13 1.94
N GLY A 32 -7.26 14.01 2.46
CA GLY A 32 -8.50 13.65 3.16
C GLY A 32 -8.44 13.80 4.67
N ASP A 33 -9.52 13.41 5.34
CA ASP A 33 -9.68 13.50 6.79
C ASP A 33 -9.32 12.16 7.45
N PRO A 34 -8.37 12.12 8.41
CA PRO A 34 -7.99 10.90 9.14
C PRO A 34 -9.10 10.31 10.03
N SER A 35 -10.14 11.09 10.36
CA SER A 35 -11.38 10.58 10.97
C SER A 35 -12.10 9.60 10.03
N SER A 36 -11.91 9.81 8.73
CA SER A 36 -12.23 8.89 7.64
C SER A 36 -10.94 8.26 7.12
N PHE A 37 -10.91 7.74 5.89
CA PHE A 37 -9.65 7.32 5.28
C PHE A 37 -8.99 8.52 4.60
N MET A 38 -7.81 8.91 5.07
CA MET A 38 -6.84 9.60 4.23
C MET A 38 -6.42 8.63 3.12
N ARG A 39 -6.20 9.14 1.91
CA ARG A 39 -5.92 8.31 0.73
C ARG A 39 -4.69 8.81 -0.02
N LEU A 40 -3.99 7.85 -0.61
CA LEU A 40 -2.95 8.09 -1.60
C LEU A 40 -3.09 7.06 -2.73
N SER A 41 -2.76 7.46 -3.95
CA SER A 41 -2.68 6.53 -5.08
C SER A 41 -1.29 5.92 -5.12
N ILE A 42 -1.22 4.59 -5.24
CA ILE A 42 0.02 3.84 -5.38
C ILE A 42 0.16 3.33 -6.82
N ARG A 43 1.40 3.17 -7.27
CA ARG A 43 1.73 2.68 -8.61
C ARG A 43 2.99 1.82 -8.55
N GLN A 44 2.90 0.61 -9.12
CA GLN A 44 4.03 -0.28 -9.32
C GLN A 44 4.18 -0.57 -10.81
N GLU A 45 5.37 -0.27 -11.36
CA GLU A 45 5.75 -0.58 -12.73
C GLU A 45 6.34 -1.99 -12.84
N PHE A 46 6.07 -2.66 -13.95
CA PHE A 46 6.62 -3.96 -14.33
C PHE A 46 7.40 -3.85 -15.65
N PRO A 47 8.25 -4.83 -15.98
CA PRO A 47 9.09 -4.75 -17.19
C PRO A 47 8.31 -4.80 -18.51
N THR A 48 7.14 -5.45 -18.51
CA THR A 48 6.25 -5.63 -19.66
C THR A 48 4.80 -5.39 -19.26
N ASP A 49 3.90 -5.33 -20.24
CA ASP A 49 2.49 -5.06 -20.01
C ASP A 49 1.86 -6.07 -19.04
N VAL A 50 1.05 -5.56 -18.12
CA VAL A 50 0.36 -6.36 -17.11
C VAL A 50 -0.95 -6.89 -17.70
N ILE A 51 -0.98 -8.19 -17.96
CA ILE A 51 -2.16 -8.89 -18.48
C ILE A 51 -3.22 -9.03 -17.38
N ARG A 52 -2.77 -9.37 -16.17
CA ARG A 52 -3.60 -9.49 -14.97
C ARG A 52 -2.78 -9.11 -13.74
N GLY A 53 -3.43 -8.55 -12.73
CA GLY A 53 -2.76 -8.38 -11.46
C GLY A 53 -3.69 -8.00 -10.34
N GLU A 54 -3.18 -8.21 -9.14
CA GLU A 54 -3.81 -7.94 -7.87
C GLU A 54 -2.81 -7.24 -6.95
N ALA A 55 -3.32 -6.62 -5.90
CA ALA A 55 -2.48 -6.09 -4.86
C ALA A 55 -3.12 -6.36 -3.49
N ALA A 56 -2.28 -6.68 -2.51
CA ALA A 56 -2.68 -7.05 -1.17
C ALA A 56 -1.98 -6.16 -0.15
N LEU A 57 -2.73 -5.67 0.83
CA LEU A 57 -2.17 -4.99 2.00
C LEU A 57 -1.53 -6.04 2.91
N LYS A 58 -0.21 -5.98 3.10
CA LYS A 58 0.51 -6.88 4.02
C LYS A 58 0.43 -6.42 5.46
N GLY A 59 0.55 -5.12 5.68
CA GLY A 59 0.59 -4.53 7.02
C GLY A 59 0.60 -3.01 6.94
N TYR A 60 0.40 -2.36 8.08
CA TYR A 60 0.45 -0.90 8.19
C TYR A 60 0.91 -0.46 9.57
N ASP A 61 1.63 0.66 9.59
CA ASP A 61 2.07 1.36 10.78
C ASP A 61 1.44 2.75 10.82
N LEU A 62 0.87 3.10 11.96
CA LEU A 62 0.21 4.39 12.16
C LEU A 62 0.85 5.11 13.34
N ILE A 63 1.47 6.26 13.04
CA ILE A 63 2.09 7.12 14.05
C ILE A 63 1.17 8.31 14.31
N TYR A 64 0.78 8.49 15.57
CA TYR A 64 -0.13 9.55 16.00
C TYR A 64 0.46 10.33 17.18
N GLY A 65 0.13 11.61 17.27
CA GLY A 65 0.77 12.58 18.17
C GLY A 65 0.28 12.54 19.62
N ASN A 66 -0.52 11.55 20.01
CA ASN A 66 -1.12 11.55 21.34
C ASN A 66 -0.25 10.79 22.34
N LYS A 67 0.12 11.44 23.45
CA LYS A 67 0.88 10.84 24.55
C LYS A 67 0.07 9.81 25.35
N LYS A 68 -1.25 9.72 25.14
CA LYS A 68 -2.13 8.74 25.78
C LYS A 68 -2.57 7.69 24.76
N HIS A 69 -1.98 6.50 24.84
CA HIS A 69 -2.29 5.39 23.91
C HIS A 69 -3.72 4.86 24.05
N HIS A 70 -4.37 5.08 25.20
CA HIS A 70 -5.72 4.58 25.52
C HIS A 70 -6.87 5.29 24.79
N GLU A 71 -6.57 6.20 23.86
CA GLU A 71 -7.58 7.01 23.18
C GLU A 71 -7.83 6.57 21.74
N ILE A 72 -7.24 5.48 21.26
CA ILE A 72 -7.60 4.91 19.96
C ILE A 72 -8.96 4.23 20.09
N TYR A 73 -9.97 4.76 19.40
CA TYR A 73 -11.28 4.12 19.30
C TYR A 73 -11.32 3.15 18.11
N THR A 74 -10.87 3.57 16.92
CA THR A 74 -10.68 2.68 15.77
C THR A 74 -9.55 3.18 14.89
N CYS A 75 -8.81 2.25 14.29
CA CYS A 75 -7.87 2.51 13.21
C CYS A 75 -8.12 1.51 12.08
N GLY A 76 -7.44 1.70 10.95
CA GLY A 76 -7.46 0.73 9.88
C GLY A 76 -6.74 1.21 8.64
N ALA A 77 -6.36 0.27 7.80
CA ALA A 77 -5.89 0.53 6.46
C ALA A 77 -6.72 -0.26 5.46
N LYS A 78 -6.77 0.21 4.22
CA LYS A 78 -7.47 -0.48 3.13
C LYS A 78 -6.76 -0.25 1.81
N LEU A 79 -6.84 -1.22 0.93
CA LEU A 79 -6.40 -1.12 -0.45
C LEU A 79 -7.61 -1.37 -1.36
N THR A 80 -7.86 -0.46 -2.29
CA THR A 80 -9.05 -0.48 -3.15
C THR A 80 -8.69 -0.05 -4.58
N ASN A 81 -9.60 -0.28 -5.54
CA ASN A 81 -9.50 0.19 -6.92
C ASN A 81 -8.22 -0.27 -7.65
N VAL A 82 -7.73 -1.46 -7.31
CA VAL A 82 -6.56 -2.06 -7.95
C VAL A 82 -6.90 -2.41 -9.40
N ARG A 83 -6.09 -1.92 -10.34
CA ARG A 83 -6.25 -2.18 -11.78
C ARG A 83 -4.92 -2.15 -12.50
N ALA A 84 -4.86 -2.82 -13.64
CA ALA A 84 -3.76 -2.75 -14.59
C ALA A 84 -3.93 -1.57 -15.57
N GLU A 85 -2.83 -0.90 -15.90
CA GLU A 85 -2.75 0.18 -16.88
C GLU A 85 -1.39 0.09 -17.61
N GLY A 86 -1.38 -0.58 -18.77
CA GLY A 86 -0.14 -0.92 -19.48
C GLY A 86 0.77 -1.79 -18.62
N ALA A 87 2.02 -1.37 -18.46
CA ALA A 87 3.02 -2.03 -17.62
C ALA A 87 2.87 -1.77 -16.10
N ALA A 88 1.80 -1.12 -15.64
CA ALA A 88 1.64 -0.78 -14.24
C ALA A 88 0.41 -1.41 -13.57
N LEU A 89 0.54 -1.67 -12.27
CA LEU A 89 -0.59 -1.80 -11.35
C LEU A 89 -0.77 -0.52 -10.55
N ILE A 90 -1.99 0.00 -10.51
CA ILE A 90 -2.37 1.21 -9.79
C ILE A 90 -3.46 0.86 -8.78
N GLY A 91 -3.42 1.45 -7.59
CA GLY A 91 -4.47 1.31 -6.59
C GLY A 91 -4.59 2.51 -5.67
N ASP A 92 -5.62 2.49 -4.83
CA ASP A 92 -5.85 3.50 -3.79
C ASP A 92 -5.63 2.87 -2.42
N LEU A 93 -4.60 3.36 -1.73
CA LEU A 93 -4.28 2.98 -0.36
C LEU A 93 -4.88 4.02 0.59
N GLY A 94 -5.53 3.54 1.65
CA GLY A 94 -6.13 4.40 2.67
C GLY A 94 -5.71 4.04 4.08
N LEU A 95 -5.60 5.05 4.94
CA LEU A 95 -5.33 4.93 6.38
C LEU A 95 -6.30 5.79 7.19
N LYS A 96 -6.80 5.26 8.31
CA LYS A 96 -7.73 5.96 9.23
C LYS A 96 -7.31 5.85 10.69
N LEU A 97 -7.64 6.88 11.45
CA LEU A 97 -7.58 6.94 12.90
C LEU A 97 -8.77 7.73 13.42
N ASN A 98 -9.60 7.11 14.24
CA ASN A 98 -10.62 7.82 15.00
C ASN A 98 -10.38 7.57 16.49
N ASN A 99 -10.25 8.66 17.25
CA ASN A 99 -9.97 8.69 18.67
C ASN A 99 -11.22 9.01 19.51
N ASN A 100 -12.39 9.19 18.88
CA ASN A 100 -13.69 9.54 19.47
C ASN A 100 -13.72 10.83 20.33
N LYS A 101 -12.62 11.57 20.40
CA LYS A 101 -12.45 12.82 21.18
C LYS A 101 -12.07 14.01 20.29
N GLY A 102 -12.18 13.85 18.98
CA GLY A 102 -11.98 14.90 17.98
C GLY A 102 -10.52 15.19 17.62
N ASN A 103 -9.54 14.49 18.20
CA ASN A 103 -8.12 14.64 17.81
C ASN A 103 -7.63 13.42 17.02
N ASN A 104 -8.09 13.34 15.78
CA ASN A 104 -7.81 12.26 14.85
C ASN A 104 -6.48 12.46 14.10
N TYR A 105 -5.47 13.02 14.76
CA TYR A 105 -4.21 13.35 14.10
C TYR A 105 -3.36 12.11 13.79
N ILE A 106 -3.06 11.89 12.51
CA ILE A 106 -2.03 10.97 12.02
C ILE A 106 -0.83 11.80 11.56
N SER A 107 0.39 11.35 11.84
CA SER A 107 1.62 11.91 11.27
C SER A 107 1.89 11.20 9.93
N PRO A 108 1.55 11.80 8.78
CA PRO A 108 1.48 11.05 7.53
C PRO A 108 2.86 10.66 7.00
N SER A 109 3.88 11.51 7.19
CA SER A 109 5.28 11.24 6.83
C SER A 109 5.99 10.22 7.72
N LYS A 110 5.35 9.75 8.80
CA LYS A 110 5.87 8.72 9.69
C LYS A 110 5.03 7.44 9.70
N SER A 111 3.85 7.50 9.06
CA SER A 111 2.96 6.36 8.93
C SER A 111 3.19 5.71 7.58
N SER A 112 3.08 4.39 7.51
CA SER A 112 3.35 3.65 6.28
C SER A 112 2.46 2.42 6.16
N ALA A 113 2.37 1.87 4.95
CA ALA A 113 1.83 0.55 4.74
C ALA A 113 2.68 -0.22 3.75
N GLU A 114 2.73 -1.54 3.93
CA GLU A 114 3.39 -2.44 3.01
C GLU A 114 2.33 -3.08 2.10
N VAL A 115 2.53 -2.97 0.79
CA VAL A 115 1.67 -3.52 -0.24
C VAL A 115 2.45 -4.53 -1.07
N LEU A 116 1.86 -5.71 -1.26
CA LEU A 116 2.32 -6.72 -2.21
C LEU A 116 1.56 -6.55 -3.52
N PHE A 117 2.27 -6.35 -4.61
CA PHE A 117 1.75 -6.40 -5.97
C PHE A 117 2.05 -7.77 -6.58
N ILE A 118 1.03 -8.35 -7.20
CA ILE A 118 1.08 -9.66 -7.85
C ILE A 118 0.65 -9.43 -9.30
N ALA A 119 1.53 -9.66 -10.26
CA ALA A 119 1.24 -9.43 -11.66
C ALA A 119 1.59 -10.65 -12.52
N VAL A 120 0.80 -10.83 -13.57
CA VAL A 120 1.09 -11.70 -14.71
C VAL A 120 1.35 -10.77 -15.89
N CYS A 121 2.59 -10.79 -16.38
CA CYS A 121 3.04 -9.94 -17.49
C CYS A 121 3.29 -10.75 -18.76
N GLU A 122 3.30 -10.06 -19.90
CA GLU A 122 3.74 -10.59 -21.21
C GLU A 122 5.21 -11.03 -21.23
#